data_AF-A0A3D8GML0-F1
#
_entry.id   AF-A0A3D8GML0-F1
#
_cell.length_a   1.000
_cell.length_b   1.000
_cell.length_c   1.000
_cell.angle_alpha   90.00
_cell.angle_beta   90.00
_cell.angle_gamma   90.00
#
_symmetry.space_group_name_H-M   'P 1'
#
loop_
_entity.id
_entity.type
_entity.pdbx_description
1 polymer ?
#
loop_
_entity_poly.entity_id
_entity_poly.type
_entity_poly.pdbx_seq_one_letter_code
_entity_poly.pdbx_strand_id
1 'polypeptide(L)'
;MEQLKNEFLNELGRKLGSVKEKESILLEYESHLDDMLIELLTYDVEDARGIVYNRLGSPEEIAAMWKEELSVTPSNMKWLFVLLNVFLFAGGAALTAAHNIFEWKWATFVWSCLTSIPFIIAFVYIFFWALLGYEIGRSFGHKGRALVKKTFLLALIPNLTLMVLTVSGAIPLEWFHPLLTNTFIAACIVLTAALYPICLFAYKWGRRASV
;
A
#
# COMPACT_ATOMS: atom_id res chain seq x y z
N MET A 1 -24.38 17.41 29.47
CA MET A 1 -23.47 17.34 28.30
C MET A 1 -22.35 16.32 28.48
N GLU A 2 -21.57 16.34 29.58
CA GLU A 2 -20.53 15.30 29.81
C GLU A 2 -21.06 13.86 29.85
N GLN A 3 -22.25 13.63 30.42
CA GLN A 3 -22.87 12.30 30.41
C GLN A 3 -23.12 11.78 28.99
N LEU A 4 -23.61 12.64 28.08
CA LEU A 4 -23.85 12.28 26.68
C LEU A 4 -22.53 11.89 25.99
N LYS A 5 -21.46 12.66 26.20
CA LYS A 5 -20.12 12.37 25.69
C LYS A 5 -19.63 10.98 26.15
N ASN A 6 -19.73 10.74 27.45
CA ASN A 6 -19.26 9.49 28.06
C ASN A 6 -20.08 8.28 27.61
N GLU A 7 -21.40 8.42 27.47
CA GLU A 7 -22.27 7.37 26.92
C GLU A 7 -21.88 7.03 25.49
N PHE A 8 -21.70 8.05 24.63
CA PHE A 8 -21.32 7.87 23.23
C PHE A 8 -19.98 7.14 23.09
N LEU A 9 -18.95 7.62 23.80
CA LEU A 9 -17.60 7.05 23.72
C LEU A 9 -17.54 5.62 24.29
N ASN A 10 -18.28 5.34 25.37
CA ASN A 10 -18.36 3.99 25.92
C ASN A 10 -19.06 3.03 24.96
N GLU A 11 -20.15 3.45 24.33
CA GLU A 11 -20.86 2.63 23.36
C GLU A 11 -20.02 2.37 22.11
N LEU A 12 -19.40 3.42 21.55
CA LEU A 12 -18.48 3.30 20.43
C LEU A 12 -17.30 2.36 20.77
N GLY A 13 -16.69 2.54 21.94
CA GLY A 13 -15.59 1.71 22.43
C GLY A 13 -15.98 0.23 22.61
N ARG A 14 -17.22 -0.04 23.05
CA ARG A 14 -17.77 -1.39 23.15
C ARG A 14 -17.97 -2.01 21.77
N LYS A 15 -18.51 -1.25 20.81
CA LYS A 15 -18.80 -1.73 19.44
C LYS A 15 -17.54 -1.93 18.60
N LEU A 16 -16.50 -1.13 18.81
CA LEU A 16 -15.17 -1.29 18.20
C LEU A 16 -14.42 -2.54 18.68
N GLY A 17 -14.74 -3.09 19.86
CA GLY A 17 -14.15 -4.34 20.36
C GLY A 17 -12.65 -4.22 20.68
N SER A 18 -11.84 -5.13 20.13
CA SER A 18 -10.39 -5.25 20.36
C SER A 18 -9.53 -4.75 19.18
N VAL A 19 -10.05 -3.80 18.41
CA VAL A 19 -9.30 -3.15 17.33
C VAL A 19 -8.04 -2.46 17.88
N LYS A 20 -6.90 -2.67 17.21
CA LYS A 20 -5.59 -2.17 17.64
C LYS A 20 -5.53 -0.64 17.69
N GLU A 21 -6.30 0.03 16.83
CA GLU A 21 -6.41 1.48 16.72
C GLU A 21 -7.51 2.09 17.61
N LYS A 22 -8.20 1.30 18.43
CA LYS A 22 -9.36 1.72 19.23
C LYS A 22 -9.13 3.02 20.01
N GLU A 23 -8.03 3.12 20.75
CA GLU A 23 -7.73 4.31 21.57
C GLU A 23 -7.53 5.56 20.71
N SER A 24 -6.91 5.41 19.54
CA SER A 24 -6.73 6.51 18.58
C SER A 24 -8.07 6.99 18.00
N ILE A 25 -8.97 6.05 17.70
CA ILE A 25 -10.31 6.36 17.17
C ILE A 25 -11.13 7.07 18.26
N LEU A 26 -11.11 6.55 19.49
CA LEU A 26 -11.84 7.16 20.60
C LEU A 26 -11.38 8.59 20.90
N LEU A 27 -10.06 8.86 20.88
CA LEU A 27 -9.50 10.19 21.07
C LEU A 27 -9.92 11.18 19.97
N GLU A 28 -10.03 10.71 18.73
CA GLU A 28 -10.47 11.55 17.60
C GLU A 28 -11.93 11.97 17.79
N TYR A 29 -12.82 11.01 18.07
CA TYR A 29 -14.23 11.32 18.36
C TYR A 29 -14.41 12.10 19.65
N GLU A 30 -13.54 11.92 20.64
CA GLU A 30 -13.54 12.73 21.86
C GLU A 30 -13.33 14.21 21.55
N SER A 31 -12.32 14.54 20.73
CA SER A 31 -12.05 15.92 20.31
C SER A 31 -13.21 16.52 19.51
N HIS A 32 -13.79 15.75 18.59
CA HIS A 32 -14.94 16.21 17.80
C HIS A 32 -16.19 16.44 18.64
N LEU A 33 -16.42 15.60 19.65
CA LEU A 33 -17.52 15.78 20.59
C LEU A 33 -17.29 16.99 21.49
N ASP A 34 -16.06 17.24 21.96
CA ASP A 34 -15.77 18.43 22.76
C ASP A 34 -16.07 19.73 22.01
N ASP A 35 -15.64 19.82 20.75
CA ASP A 35 -15.94 20.96 19.89
C ASP A 35 -17.46 21.12 19.67
N MET A 36 -18.16 20.01 19.41
CA MET A 36 -19.60 20.03 19.13
C MET A 36 -20.45 20.32 20.37
N LEU A 37 -20.05 19.83 21.54
CA LEU A 37 -20.83 19.99 22.77
C LEU A 37 -20.79 21.43 23.28
N ILE A 38 -19.74 22.20 22.95
CA ILE A 38 -19.69 23.65 23.21
C ILE A 38 -20.80 24.37 22.44
N GLU A 39 -21.01 24.03 21.17
CA GLU A 39 -22.09 24.60 20.34
C GLU A 39 -23.48 24.19 20.83
N LEU A 40 -23.59 23.01 21.46
CA LEU A 40 -24.85 22.42 21.87
C LEU A 40 -25.26 22.74 23.32
N LEU A 41 -24.47 23.52 24.06
CA LEU A 41 -24.73 23.86 25.48
C LEU A 41 -26.12 24.48 25.73
N THR A 42 -26.73 25.10 24.72
CA THR A 42 -28.05 25.74 24.81
C THR A 42 -29.23 24.80 24.55
N TYR A 43 -28.97 23.56 24.13
CA TYR A 43 -30.00 22.57 23.80
C TYR A 43 -30.22 21.61 24.97
N ASP A 44 -31.41 21.01 25.02
CA ASP A 44 -31.66 19.90 25.94
C ASP A 44 -30.86 18.65 25.51
N VAL A 45 -30.64 17.74 26.46
CA VAL A 45 -29.77 16.57 26.26
C VAL A 45 -30.29 15.65 25.15
N GLU A 46 -31.61 15.51 25.00
CA GLU A 46 -32.20 14.68 23.95
C GLU A 46 -32.05 15.31 22.56
N ASP A 47 -32.23 16.64 22.45
CA ASP A 47 -32.02 17.36 21.20
C ASP A 47 -30.55 17.35 20.79
N ALA A 48 -29.65 17.56 21.76
CA ALA A 48 -28.21 17.46 21.55
C ALA A 48 -27.79 16.06 21.08
N ARG A 49 -28.36 15.00 21.67
CA ARG A 49 -28.13 13.60 21.25
C ARG A 49 -28.55 13.39 19.79
N GLY A 50 -29.73 13.86 19.41
CA GLY A 50 -30.22 13.78 18.03
C GLY A 50 -29.31 14.51 17.03
N ILE A 51 -28.82 15.70 17.40
CA ILE A 51 -27.90 16.48 16.55
C ILE A 51 -26.54 15.77 16.41
N VAL A 52 -26.00 15.25 17.51
CA VAL A 52 -24.75 14.47 17.50
C VAL A 52 -24.88 13.26 16.58
N TYR A 53 -25.97 12.50 16.69
CA TYR A 53 -26.16 11.28 15.88
C TYR A 53 -26.39 11.62 14.41
N ASN A 54 -27.10 12.71 14.11
CA ASN A 54 -27.27 13.16 12.72
C ASN A 54 -25.97 13.69 12.09
N ARG A 55 -25.09 14.32 12.87
CA ARG A 55 -23.84 14.91 12.36
C ARG A 55 -22.68 13.91 12.29
N LEU A 56 -22.49 13.10 13.33
CA LEU A 56 -21.37 12.16 13.43
C LEU A 56 -21.75 10.73 13.01
N GLY A 57 -23.04 10.40 13.01
CA GLY A 57 -23.54 9.03 12.95
C GLY A 57 -23.72 8.43 14.34
N SER A 58 -24.51 7.36 14.40
CA SER A 58 -24.64 6.56 15.62
C SER A 58 -23.36 5.78 15.93
N PRO A 59 -23.08 5.45 17.21
CA PRO A 59 -21.94 4.61 17.57
C PRO A 59 -21.90 3.27 16.81
N GLU A 60 -23.06 2.70 16.48
CA GLU A 60 -23.19 1.51 15.64
C GLU A 60 -22.69 1.73 14.21
N GLU A 61 -23.12 2.80 13.55
CA GLU A 61 -22.73 3.13 12.18
C GLU A 61 -21.24 3.44 12.10
N ILE A 62 -20.72 4.20 13.06
CA ILE A 62 -19.29 4.51 13.16
C ILE A 62 -18.49 3.23 13.34
N ALA A 63 -18.90 2.35 14.27
CA ALA A 63 -18.20 1.10 14.49
C ALA A 63 -18.28 0.14 13.28
N ALA A 64 -19.38 0.15 12.54
CA ALA A 64 -19.53 -0.62 11.32
C ALA A 64 -18.62 -0.10 10.21
N MET A 65 -18.59 1.22 10.00
CA MET A 65 -17.70 1.90 9.05
C MET A 65 -16.23 1.61 9.35
N TRP A 66 -15.80 1.74 10.61
CA TRP A 66 -14.43 1.41 11.00
C TRP A 66 -14.11 -0.08 10.86
N LYS A 67 -15.04 -0.98 11.16
CA LYS A 67 -14.83 -2.42 10.91
C LYS A 67 -14.70 -2.72 9.42
N GLU A 68 -15.48 -2.08 8.58
CA GLU A 68 -15.39 -2.20 7.13
C GLU A 68 -14.04 -1.65 6.64
N GLU A 69 -13.68 -0.42 7.01
CA GLU A 69 -12.42 0.22 6.62
C GLU A 69 -11.18 -0.55 7.10
N LEU A 70 -11.22 -1.10 8.32
CA LEU A 70 -10.16 -1.95 8.88
C LEU A 70 -10.15 -3.36 8.29
N SER A 71 -11.28 -3.87 7.80
CA SER A 71 -11.35 -5.14 7.07
C SER A 71 -10.80 -5.00 5.64
N VAL A 72 -10.94 -3.81 5.04
CA VAL A 72 -10.50 -3.52 3.67
C VAL A 72 -9.01 -3.09 3.64
N THR A 73 -8.44 -2.62 4.75
CA THR A 73 -7.04 -2.14 4.82
C THR A 73 -6.42 -2.48 6.19
N PRO A 74 -5.24 -3.15 6.34
CA PRO A 74 -4.00 -3.09 5.56
C PRO A 74 -3.44 -4.46 5.10
N SER A 75 -4.08 -5.58 5.44
CA SER A 75 -3.50 -6.93 5.23
C SER A 75 -3.57 -7.35 3.76
N ASN A 76 -4.72 -7.13 3.12
CA ASN A 76 -4.99 -7.65 1.79
C ASN A 76 -4.19 -6.91 0.71
N MET A 77 -4.13 -5.57 0.77
CA MET A 77 -3.30 -4.77 -0.14
C MET A 77 -1.80 -5.11 -0.01
N LYS A 78 -1.27 -5.21 1.23
CA LYS A 78 0.14 -5.64 1.44
C LYS A 78 0.40 -7.01 0.84
N TRP A 79 -0.48 -7.98 1.08
CA TRP A 79 -0.33 -9.31 0.54
C TRP A 79 -0.42 -9.30 -0.98
N LEU A 80 -1.39 -8.61 -1.58
CA LEU A 80 -1.49 -8.47 -3.03
C LEU A 80 -0.17 -7.95 -3.65
N PHE A 81 0.46 -6.94 -3.03
CA PHE A 81 1.72 -6.39 -3.51
C PHE A 81 2.91 -7.34 -3.36
N VAL A 82 3.00 -8.03 -2.23
CA VAL A 82 4.03 -9.05 -2.01
C VAL A 82 3.82 -10.22 -2.97
N LEU A 83 2.59 -10.69 -3.14
CA LEU A 83 2.22 -11.78 -4.03
C LEU A 83 2.51 -11.42 -5.49
N LEU A 84 2.24 -10.19 -5.92
CA LEU A 84 2.55 -9.75 -7.28
C LEU A 84 4.06 -9.70 -7.54
N ASN A 85 4.86 -9.15 -6.61
CA ASN A 85 6.33 -9.15 -6.76
C ASN A 85 6.89 -10.58 -6.75
N VAL A 86 6.39 -11.44 -5.85
CA VAL A 86 6.78 -12.86 -5.80
C VAL A 86 6.38 -13.57 -7.09
N PHE A 87 5.19 -13.32 -7.62
CA PHE A 87 4.71 -13.93 -8.86
C PHE A 87 5.53 -13.46 -10.07
N LEU A 88 5.83 -12.17 -10.17
CA LEU A 88 6.68 -11.63 -11.23
C LEU A 88 8.10 -12.17 -11.14
N PHE A 89 8.65 -12.27 -9.93
CA PHE A 89 10.00 -12.79 -9.70
C PHE A 89 10.09 -14.30 -9.97
N ALA A 90 9.20 -15.08 -9.38
CA ALA A 90 9.15 -16.53 -9.57
C ALA A 90 8.78 -16.90 -11.00
N GLY A 91 7.84 -16.17 -11.61
CA GLY A 91 7.46 -16.33 -13.01
C GLY A 91 8.60 -16.01 -13.96
N GLY A 92 9.32 -14.90 -13.72
CA GLY A 92 10.51 -14.54 -14.50
C GLY A 92 11.64 -15.57 -14.37
N ALA A 93 11.90 -16.05 -13.15
CA ALA A 93 12.89 -17.09 -12.89
C ALA A 93 12.52 -18.42 -13.56
N ALA A 94 11.26 -18.86 -13.42
CA ALA A 94 10.75 -20.06 -14.05
C ALA A 94 10.77 -19.96 -15.58
N LEU A 95 10.42 -18.81 -16.15
CA LEU A 95 10.49 -18.59 -17.61
C LEU A 95 11.94 -18.61 -18.12
N THR A 96 12.87 -18.02 -17.37
CA THR A 96 14.31 -18.04 -17.71
C THR A 96 14.85 -19.47 -17.68
N ALA A 97 14.51 -20.24 -16.65
CA ALA A 97 14.89 -21.65 -16.55
C ALA A 97 14.22 -22.49 -17.64
N ALA A 98 12.93 -22.25 -17.92
CA ALA A 98 12.18 -22.94 -18.97
C ALA A 98 12.82 -22.72 -20.35
N HIS A 99 13.22 -21.48 -20.66
CA HIS A 99 13.86 -21.15 -21.93
C HIS A 99 15.24 -21.80 -22.10
N ASN A 100 16.04 -21.86 -21.03
CA ASN A 100 17.41 -22.39 -21.10
C ASN A 100 17.50 -23.92 -20.98
N ILE A 101 16.58 -24.55 -20.25
CA ILE A 101 16.61 -26.00 -19.99
C ILE A 101 15.72 -26.77 -20.97
N PHE A 102 14.63 -26.16 -21.43
CA PHE A 102 13.65 -26.81 -22.29
C PHE A 102 13.56 -26.11 -23.65
N GLU A 103 13.69 -26.86 -24.75
CA GLU A 103 13.53 -26.35 -26.12
C GLU A 103 12.06 -26.09 -26.51
N TRP A 104 11.25 -25.59 -25.58
CA TRP A 104 9.84 -25.31 -25.82
C TRP A 104 9.67 -24.08 -26.70
N LYS A 105 9.18 -24.28 -27.93
CA LYS A 105 8.91 -23.21 -28.90
C LYS A 105 8.05 -22.07 -28.34
N TRP A 106 7.11 -22.39 -27.45
CA TRP A 106 6.25 -21.39 -26.80
C TRP A 106 7.04 -20.52 -25.81
N ALA A 107 7.91 -21.11 -24.99
CA ALA A 107 8.77 -20.37 -24.07
C ALA A 107 9.72 -19.44 -24.81
N THR A 108 10.32 -19.91 -25.91
CA THR A 108 11.19 -19.09 -26.77
C THR A 108 10.45 -17.94 -27.45
N PHE A 109 9.20 -18.15 -27.90
CA PHE A 109 8.38 -17.08 -28.47
C PHE A 109 8.07 -16.00 -27.43
N VAL A 110 7.62 -16.41 -26.23
CA VAL A 110 7.34 -15.49 -25.11
C VAL A 110 8.61 -14.74 -24.70
N TRP A 111 9.74 -15.45 -24.59
CA TRP A 111 11.05 -14.85 -24.29
C TRP A 111 11.47 -13.81 -25.33
N SER A 112 11.32 -14.11 -26.61
CA SER A 112 11.62 -13.17 -27.71
C SER A 112 10.77 -11.90 -27.63
N CYS A 113 9.47 -12.04 -27.35
CA CYS A 113 8.59 -10.89 -27.12
C CYS A 113 9.04 -10.06 -25.91
N LEU A 114 9.27 -10.67 -24.74
CA LEU A 114 9.68 -9.94 -23.54
C LEU A 114 11.02 -9.23 -23.72
N THR A 115 11.98 -9.91 -24.38
CA THR A 115 13.31 -9.37 -24.65
C THR A 115 13.31 -8.23 -25.68
N SER A 116 12.25 -8.10 -26.48
CA SER A 116 12.08 -7.00 -27.44
C SER A 116 11.62 -5.67 -26.82
N ILE A 117 11.01 -5.69 -25.62
CA ILE A 117 10.40 -4.51 -24.99
C ILE A 117 10.85 -4.23 -23.54
N PRO A 118 12.15 -4.34 -23.20
CA PRO A 118 12.62 -4.26 -21.81
C PRO A 118 12.36 -2.88 -21.18
N PHE A 119 12.42 -1.79 -21.96
CA PHE A 119 12.11 -0.44 -21.50
C PHE A 119 10.63 -0.23 -21.17
N ILE A 120 9.73 -0.87 -21.93
CA ILE A 120 8.28 -0.80 -21.66
C ILE A 120 7.99 -1.50 -20.33
N ILE A 121 8.59 -2.67 -20.11
CA ILE A 121 8.46 -3.41 -18.85
C ILE A 121 8.95 -2.56 -17.67
N ALA A 122 10.11 -1.92 -17.81
CA ALA A 122 10.65 -1.03 -16.79
C ALA A 122 9.73 0.18 -16.51
N PHE A 123 9.16 0.79 -17.55
CA PHE A 123 8.24 1.92 -17.41
C PHE A 123 6.94 1.51 -16.68
N VAL A 124 6.34 0.37 -17.08
CA VAL A 124 5.15 -0.17 -16.41
C VAL A 124 5.44 -0.48 -14.94
N TYR A 125 6.63 -1.02 -14.64
CA TYR A 125 7.05 -1.29 -13.28
C TYR A 125 7.15 -0.01 -12.43
N ILE A 126 7.73 1.06 -12.98
CA ILE A 126 7.79 2.37 -12.31
C ILE A 126 6.40 2.95 -12.08
N PHE A 127 5.53 2.87 -13.10
CA PHE A 127 4.16 3.35 -12.98
C PHE A 127 3.38 2.59 -11.90
N PHE A 128 3.52 1.27 -11.86
CA PHE A 128 2.93 0.43 -10.81
C PHE A 128 3.39 0.86 -9.42
N TRP A 129 4.69 1.09 -9.23
CA TRP A 129 5.23 1.56 -7.96
C TRP A 129 4.78 2.98 -7.58
N ALA A 130 4.64 3.87 -8.54
CA ALA A 130 4.09 5.20 -8.33
C ALA A 130 2.62 5.11 -7.88
N LEU A 131 1.79 4.34 -8.58
CA LEU A 131 0.38 4.14 -8.26
C LEU A 131 0.20 3.49 -6.87
N LEU A 132 1.06 2.54 -6.53
CA LEU A 132 1.12 1.94 -5.19
C LEU A 132 1.45 2.99 -4.12
N GLY A 133 2.47 3.83 -4.35
CA GLY A 133 2.80 4.92 -3.45
C GLY A 133 1.61 5.85 -3.24
N TYR A 134 0.92 6.21 -4.32
CA TYR A 134 -0.29 7.05 -4.31
C TYR A 134 -1.42 6.42 -3.50
N GLU A 135 -1.81 5.17 -3.79
CA GLU A 135 -2.88 4.47 -3.05
C GLU A 135 -2.55 4.34 -1.57
N ILE A 136 -1.29 4.02 -1.21
CA ILE A 136 -0.91 3.99 0.22
C ILE A 136 -1.00 5.39 0.85
N GLY A 137 -0.66 6.44 0.10
CA GLY A 137 -0.80 7.82 0.56
C GLY A 137 -2.25 8.20 0.81
N ARG A 138 -3.13 7.81 -0.11
CA ARG A 138 -4.56 8.06 -0.08
C ARG A 138 -5.25 7.27 1.04
N SER A 139 -5.00 5.97 1.15
CA SER A 139 -5.71 5.11 2.12
C SER A 139 -5.17 5.18 3.56
N PHE A 140 -3.91 5.59 3.79
CA PHE A 140 -3.30 5.49 5.13
C PHE A 140 -2.78 6.81 5.71
N GLY A 141 -2.89 7.92 4.97
CA GLY A 141 -2.51 9.25 5.45
C GLY A 141 -1.14 9.27 6.14
N HIS A 142 -1.02 9.91 7.32
CA HIS A 142 0.24 10.06 8.05
C HIS A 142 0.83 8.73 8.59
N LYS A 143 -0.02 7.73 8.86
CA LYS A 143 0.38 6.41 9.38
C LYS A 143 0.97 5.49 8.28
N GLY A 144 0.72 5.80 7.00
CA GLY A 144 1.19 5.02 5.84
C GLY A 144 2.70 5.10 5.54
N ARG A 145 3.43 6.10 6.04
CA ARG A 145 4.86 6.30 5.68
C ARG A 145 5.77 5.15 6.09
N ALA A 146 5.56 4.59 7.29
CA ALA A 146 6.31 3.42 7.75
C ALA A 146 5.95 2.16 6.94
N LEU A 147 4.71 2.08 6.45
CA LEU A 147 4.21 1.02 5.60
C LEU A 147 4.91 1.03 4.23
N VAL A 148 4.92 2.19 3.56
CA VAL A 148 5.63 2.39 2.29
C VAL A 148 7.08 1.96 2.45
N LYS A 149 7.78 2.42 3.50
CA LYS A 149 9.20 2.10 3.71
C LYS A 149 9.46 0.60 3.88
N LYS A 150 8.66 -0.10 4.69
CA LYS A 150 8.86 -1.55 4.94
C LYS A 150 8.48 -2.39 3.72
N THR A 151 7.31 -2.14 3.12
CA THR A 151 6.84 -2.89 1.95
C THR A 151 7.75 -2.66 0.75
N PHE A 152 8.20 -1.42 0.54
CA PHE A 152 9.14 -1.08 -0.52
C PHE A 152 10.48 -1.79 -0.34
N LEU A 153 11.10 -1.73 0.86
CA LEU A 153 12.35 -2.46 1.10
C LEU A 153 12.20 -3.97 0.89
N LEU A 154 11.13 -4.57 1.41
CA LEU A 154 10.91 -6.02 1.32
C LEU A 154 10.78 -6.50 -0.13
N ALA A 155 10.17 -5.70 -1.01
CA ALA A 155 10.03 -6.02 -2.42
C ALA A 155 11.27 -5.66 -3.26
N LEU A 156 11.99 -4.59 -2.89
CA LEU A 156 13.16 -4.11 -3.63
C LEU A 156 14.41 -4.96 -3.37
N ILE A 157 14.59 -5.45 -2.13
CA ILE A 157 15.78 -6.21 -1.73
C ILE A 157 16.00 -7.48 -2.58
N PRO A 158 14.99 -8.35 -2.80
CA PRO A 158 15.17 -9.53 -3.66
C PRO A 158 15.55 -9.15 -5.09
N ASN A 159 14.94 -8.10 -5.64
CA ASN A 159 15.16 -7.67 -7.02
C ASN A 159 16.56 -7.06 -7.21
N LEU A 160 17.01 -6.22 -6.26
CA LEU A 160 18.38 -5.70 -6.22
C LEU A 160 19.41 -6.80 -6.01
N THR A 161 19.15 -7.73 -5.11
CA THR A 161 20.04 -8.87 -4.87
C THR A 161 20.23 -9.67 -6.14
N LEU A 162 19.17 -9.97 -6.88
CA LEU A 162 19.27 -10.67 -8.16
C LEU A 162 20.12 -9.88 -9.18
N MET A 163 19.86 -8.59 -9.34
CA MET A 163 20.65 -7.74 -10.26
C MET A 163 22.14 -7.71 -9.89
N VAL A 164 22.46 -7.59 -8.60
CA VAL A 164 23.85 -7.61 -8.11
C VAL A 164 24.50 -8.97 -8.32
N LEU A 165 23.79 -10.07 -8.06
CA LEU A 165 24.28 -11.43 -8.30
C LEU A 165 24.59 -11.66 -9.78
N THR A 166 23.72 -11.21 -10.69
CA THR A 166 23.93 -11.27 -12.14
C THR A 166 25.14 -10.44 -12.59
N VAL A 167 25.34 -9.22 -12.04
CA VAL A 167 26.53 -8.39 -12.35
C VAL A 167 27.81 -8.97 -11.77
N SER A 168 27.76 -9.58 -10.58
CA SER A 168 28.91 -10.20 -9.92
C SER A 168 29.38 -11.50 -10.59
N GLY A 169 28.68 -11.97 -11.63
CA GLY A 169 29.01 -13.20 -12.37
C GLY A 169 28.61 -14.48 -11.65
N ALA A 170 27.90 -14.39 -10.51
CA ALA A 170 27.38 -15.56 -9.80
C ALA A 170 26.26 -16.27 -10.60
N ILE A 171 25.58 -15.55 -11.49
CA ILE A 171 24.62 -16.10 -12.44
C ILE A 171 25.12 -15.76 -13.87
N PRO A 172 25.22 -16.75 -14.78
CA PRO A 172 25.72 -16.51 -16.13
C PRO A 172 24.82 -15.51 -16.89
N LEU A 173 25.41 -14.39 -17.31
CA LEU A 173 24.73 -13.30 -18.02
C LEU A 173 24.05 -13.79 -19.32
N GLU A 174 24.62 -14.83 -19.93
CA GLU A 174 24.12 -15.44 -21.18
C GLU A 174 22.70 -15.99 -21.04
N TRP A 175 22.32 -16.47 -19.85
CA TRP A 175 20.97 -17.00 -19.61
C TRP A 175 19.89 -15.93 -19.75
N PHE A 176 20.28 -14.67 -19.62
CA PHE A 176 19.40 -13.52 -19.73
C PHE A 176 19.62 -12.71 -21.00
N HIS A 177 20.45 -13.18 -21.93
CA HIS A 177 20.65 -12.51 -23.20
C HIS A 177 19.40 -12.71 -24.09
N PRO A 178 18.91 -11.67 -24.81
CA PRO A 178 19.39 -10.29 -24.90
C PRO A 178 18.73 -9.31 -23.91
N LEU A 179 17.90 -9.79 -22.96
CA LEU A 179 17.17 -8.97 -22.00
C LEU A 179 18.08 -8.10 -21.11
N LEU A 180 19.16 -8.69 -20.57
CA LEU A 180 20.05 -8.07 -19.59
C LEU A 180 21.39 -7.71 -20.24
N THR A 181 21.40 -6.63 -21.01
CA THR A 181 22.65 -5.98 -21.46
C THR A 181 23.24 -5.14 -20.31
N ASN A 182 24.55 -4.93 -20.31
CA ASN A 182 25.22 -4.09 -19.30
C ASN A 182 24.60 -2.68 -19.20
N THR A 183 24.19 -2.11 -20.34
CA THR A 183 23.50 -0.82 -20.41
C THR A 183 22.13 -0.88 -19.75
N PHE A 184 21.37 -1.95 -19.97
CA PHE A 184 20.06 -2.13 -19.36
C PHE A 184 20.17 -2.35 -17.84
N ILE A 185 21.16 -3.11 -17.39
CA ILE A 185 21.40 -3.32 -15.95
C ILE A 185 21.74 -2.01 -15.26
N ALA A 186 22.62 -1.19 -15.84
CA ALA A 186 22.96 0.13 -15.30
C ALA A 186 21.70 1.03 -15.22
N ALA A 187 20.87 1.03 -16.27
CA ALA A 187 19.60 1.76 -16.27
C ALA A 187 18.64 1.24 -15.19
N CYS A 188 18.51 -0.08 -15.02
CA CYS A 188 17.69 -0.69 -13.98
C CYS A 188 18.17 -0.33 -12.57
N ILE A 189 19.47 -0.27 -12.30
CA ILE A 189 20.00 0.17 -11.00
C ILE A 189 19.59 1.62 -10.72
N VAL A 190 19.78 2.52 -11.68
CA VAL A 190 19.41 3.94 -11.55
C VAL A 190 17.90 4.09 -11.35
N LEU A 191 17.09 3.41 -12.17
CA LEU A 191 15.63 3.41 -12.04
C LEU A 191 15.19 2.84 -10.70
N THR A 192 15.83 1.78 -10.22
CA THR A 192 15.52 1.15 -8.93
C THR A 192 15.87 2.07 -7.75
N ALA A 193 16.96 2.83 -7.85
CA ALA A 193 17.27 3.87 -6.88
C ALA A 193 16.25 5.02 -6.92
N ALA A 194 15.79 5.41 -8.13
CA ALA A 194 14.78 6.45 -8.34
C ALA A 194 13.35 6.03 -7.95
N LEU A 195 13.06 4.72 -7.88
CA LEU A 195 11.76 4.22 -7.45
C LEU A 195 11.40 4.69 -6.03
N TYR A 196 12.37 4.76 -5.11
CA TYR A 196 12.11 5.19 -3.74
C TYR A 196 11.60 6.64 -3.65
N PRO A 197 12.29 7.65 -4.22
CA PRO A 197 11.77 9.02 -4.23
C PRO A 197 10.47 9.15 -5.03
N ILE A 198 10.28 8.38 -6.11
CA ILE A 198 9.02 8.38 -6.89
C ILE A 198 7.86 7.88 -6.03
N CYS A 199 8.00 6.74 -5.33
CA CYS A 199 6.99 6.23 -4.42
C CYS A 199 6.68 7.22 -3.29
N LEU A 200 7.69 7.89 -2.73
CA LEU A 200 7.48 8.90 -1.70
C LEU A 200 6.74 10.14 -2.23
N PHE A 201 7.02 10.55 -3.46
CA PHE A 201 6.33 11.67 -4.10
C PHE A 201 4.86 11.31 -4.36
N ALA A 202 4.61 10.13 -4.92
CA ALA A 202 3.26 9.64 -5.13
C ALA A 202 2.48 9.47 -3.82
N TYR A 203 3.14 8.97 -2.75
CA TYR A 203 2.57 8.92 -1.40
C TYR A 203 2.19 10.30 -0.87
N LYS A 204 3.05 11.31 -1.02
CA LYS A 204 2.72 12.68 -0.62
C LYS A 204 1.53 13.24 -1.42
N TRP A 205 1.43 12.89 -2.70
CA TRP A 205 0.31 13.27 -3.55
C TRP A 205 -0.98 12.60 -3.07
N GLY A 206 -1.02 11.28 -2.94
CA GLY A 206 -2.19 10.53 -2.49
C GLY A 206 -2.70 11.02 -1.14
N ARG A 207 -1.78 11.34 -0.22
CA ARG A 207 -2.12 11.93 1.09
C ARG A 207 -2.83 13.28 0.97
N ARG A 208 -2.46 14.13 0.01
CA ARG A 208 -3.12 15.43 -0.20
C ARG A 208 -4.51 15.30 -0.83
N ALA A 209 -4.74 14.23 -1.60
CA ALA A 209 -6.02 13.95 -2.24
C ALA A 209 -7.05 13.29 -1.30
N SER A 210 -6.62 12.88 -0.09
CA SER A 210 -7.47 12.29 0.95
C SER A 210 -7.96 13.32 1.97
N VAL A 211 -7.58 14.60 1.83
CA VAL A 211 -8.06 15.72 2.66
C VAL A 211 -9.19 16.43 1.93
#